data_AF-A0A7S0LJM8-F1
#
_entry.id   AF-A0A7S0LJM8-F1
#
_cell.length_a   1.000
_cell.length_b   1.000
_cell.length_c   1.000
_cell.angle_alpha   90.00
_cell.angle_beta   90.00
_cell.angle_gamma   90.00
#
_symmetry.space_group_name_H-M   'P 1'
#
loop_
_entity.id
_entity.type
_entity.pdbx_description
1 polymer ?
#
loop_
_entity_poly.entity_id
_entity_poly.type
_entity_poly.pdbx_seq_one_letter_code
_entity_poly.pdbx_strand_id
1 'polypeptide(L)'
;TEFRDDAVSYDVESSTLYVHIADLTDVVPRGTTLDEVARLRLQSLYASSMPLHMLPPALLHKASLSGTLPNECVTAVVQLDIFGYVKRSQMIRSVVGPMRALTFEEVDELLLP
;
A
#
# COMPACT_ATOMS: atom_id res chain seq x y z
N THR A 1 -6.98 -8.73 -4.00
CA THR A 1 -8.00 -8.10 -3.12
C THR A 1 -8.67 -6.96 -3.86
N GLU A 2 -9.81 -6.45 -3.41
CA GLU A 2 -10.54 -5.34 -4.05
C GLU A 2 -9.87 -3.97 -3.81
N PHE A 3 -9.31 -3.77 -2.61
CA PHE A 3 -8.59 -2.57 -2.21
C PHE A 3 -7.10 -2.86 -2.12
N ARG A 4 -6.29 -2.05 -2.79
CA ARG A 4 -4.83 -2.14 -2.81
C ARG A 4 -4.27 -0.95 -2.05
N ASP A 5 -3.71 -1.19 -0.88
CA ASP A 5 -3.11 -0.18 -0.02
C ASP A 5 -1.59 -0.17 -0.09
N ASP A 6 -0.98 -1.19 -0.68
CA ASP A 6 0.47 -1.34 -0.83
C ASP A 6 0.92 -1.68 -2.26
N ALA A 7 2.17 -1.32 -2.55
CA ALA A 7 2.90 -1.75 -3.73
C ALA A 7 4.39 -1.78 -3.46
N VAL A 8 5.13 -2.53 -4.28
CA VAL A 8 6.59 -2.66 -4.17
C VAL A 8 7.29 -2.35 -5.48
N SER A 9 8.48 -1.77 -5.39
CA SER A 9 9.42 -1.69 -6.50
C SER A 9 10.84 -1.91 -6.00
N TYR A 10 11.72 -2.40 -6.87
CA TYR A 10 13.10 -2.71 -6.52
C TYR A 10 14.05 -2.14 -7.57
N ASP A 11 15.05 -1.39 -7.10
CA ASP A 11 16.15 -0.90 -7.91
C ASP A 11 17.37 -1.82 -7.71
N VAL A 12 17.73 -2.55 -8.77
CA VAL A 12 18.83 -3.52 -8.78
C VAL A 12 20.18 -2.82 -8.64
N GLU A 13 20.37 -1.64 -9.24
CA GLU A 13 21.68 -0.96 -9.25
C GLU A 13 22.05 -0.48 -7.85
N SER A 14 21.09 0.09 -7.13
CA SER A 14 21.29 0.60 -5.78
C SER A 14 20.99 -0.42 -4.67
N SER A 15 20.47 -1.60 -5.03
CA SER A 15 19.93 -2.60 -4.10
C SER A 15 18.91 -2.00 -3.13
N THR A 16 17.96 -1.23 -3.67
CA THR A 16 16.97 -0.50 -2.88
C THR A 16 15.56 -1.05 -3.11
N LEU A 17 14.93 -1.51 -2.04
CA LEU A 17 13.52 -1.85 -1.98
C LEU A 17 12.71 -0.61 -1.61
N TYR A 18 11.67 -0.34 -2.38
CA TYR A 18 10.66 0.66 -2.08
C TYR A 18 9.35 -0.04 -1.75
N VAL A 19 8.80 0.22 -0.56
CA VAL A 19 7.46 -0.20 -0.16
C VAL A 19 6.59 1.04 -0.11
N HIS A 20 5.63 1.12 -1.02
CA HIS A 20 4.73 2.26 -1.21
C HIS A 20 3.40 1.94 -0.52
N ILE A 21 3.01 2.73 0.47
CA ILE A 21 1.72 2.60 1.16
C ILE A 21 0.86 3.80 0.78
N ALA A 22 -0.41 3.58 0.42
CA ALA A 22 -1.36 4.65 0.12
C ALA A 22 -1.42 5.68 1.26
N ASP A 23 -1.22 6.97 0.94
CA ASP A 23 -1.30 8.04 1.94
C ASP A 23 -2.77 8.42 2.18
N LEU A 24 -3.32 7.94 3.30
CA LEU A 24 -4.70 8.23 3.70
C LEU A 24 -4.85 9.55 4.47
N THR A 25 -3.77 10.29 4.73
CA THR A 25 -3.78 11.43 5.67
C THR A 25 -4.81 12.49 5.28
N ASP A 26 -4.94 12.77 3.98
CA ASP A 26 -5.89 13.77 3.46
C ASP A 26 -7.30 13.19 3.28
N VAL A 27 -7.41 11.86 3.17
CA VAL A 27 -8.69 11.16 3.01
C VAL A 27 -9.40 10.96 4.35
N VAL A 28 -8.64 10.79 5.44
CA VAL A 28 -9.15 10.63 6.80
C VAL A 28 -8.52 11.70 7.72
N PRO A 29 -8.97 12.97 7.63
CA PRO A 29 -8.40 14.03 8.44
C PRO A 29 -8.64 13.79 9.93
N ARG A 30 -7.63 14.09 10.74
CA ARG A 30 -7.70 13.94 12.21
C ARG A 30 -8.83 14.77 12.81
N GLY A 31 -9.49 14.20 13.82
CA GLY A 31 -10.58 14.85 14.57
C GLY A 31 -11.93 14.83 13.86
N THR A 32 -12.03 14.24 12.68
CA THR A 32 -13.31 14.08 11.98
C THR A 32 -14.10 12.90 12.52
N THR A 33 -15.42 12.87 12.26
CA THR A 33 -16.25 11.69 12.56
C THR A 33 -15.76 10.43 11.83
N LEU A 34 -15.21 10.58 10.63
CA LEU A 34 -14.63 9.46 9.90
C LEU A 34 -13.44 8.86 10.64
N ASP A 35 -12.54 9.73 11.14
CA ASP A 35 -11.38 9.35 11.95
C ASP A 35 -11.79 8.74 13.31
N GLU A 36 -12.84 9.26 13.95
CA GLU A 36 -13.41 8.67 15.16
C GLU A 36 -13.97 7.26 14.91
N VAL A 37 -14.77 7.07 13.85
CA VAL A 37 -15.33 5.77 13.50
C VAL A 37 -14.24 4.78 13.09
N ALA A 38 -13.22 5.22 12.35
CA ALA A 38 -12.07 4.40 11.99
C ALA A 38 -11.35 3.90 13.25
N ARG A 39 -11.10 4.78 14.23
CA ARG A 39 -10.53 4.40 15.54
C ARG A 39 -11.41 3.44 16.32
N LEU A 40 -12.72 3.67 16.35
CA LEU A 40 -13.68 2.79 17.04
C LEU A 40 -13.70 1.38 16.42
N ARG A 41 -13.55 1.27 15.10
CA ARG A 41 -13.47 -0.02 14.39
C ARG A 41 -12.11 -0.70 14.53
N LEU A 42 -11.03 0.06 14.70
CA LEU A 42 -9.63 -0.35 14.84
C LEU A 42 -9.02 -1.05 13.61
N GLN A 43 -9.76 -1.96 12.98
CA GLN A 43 -9.32 -2.80 11.86
C GLN A 43 -10.52 -3.22 10.99
N SER A 44 -10.23 -3.71 9.79
CA SER A 44 -11.24 -4.41 8.98
C SER A 44 -11.39 -5.85 9.47
N LEU A 45 -12.62 -6.31 9.66
CA LEU A 45 -12.95 -7.69 10.03
C LEU A 45 -13.44 -8.46 8.80
N TYR A 46 -12.74 -9.52 8.40
CA TYR A 46 -13.11 -10.34 7.25
C TYR A 46 -13.90 -11.57 7.71
N ALA A 47 -15.22 -11.42 7.85
CA ALA A 47 -16.13 -12.51 8.19
C ALA A 47 -16.56 -13.32 6.96
N SER A 48 -17.04 -14.54 7.16
CA SER A 48 -17.47 -15.45 6.09
C SER A 48 -18.68 -14.95 5.30
N SER A 49 -19.53 -14.12 5.90
CA SER A 49 -20.70 -13.53 5.24
C SER A 49 -20.32 -12.30 4.42
N MET A 50 -19.68 -11.32 5.05
CA MET A 50 -19.24 -10.08 4.42
C MET A 50 -18.14 -9.41 5.24
N PRO A 51 -17.13 -8.79 4.61
CA PRO A 51 -16.17 -7.98 5.33
C PRO A 51 -16.81 -6.73 5.95
N LEU A 52 -16.48 -6.47 7.21
CA LEU A 52 -16.76 -5.22 7.90
C LEU A 52 -15.50 -4.35 7.85
N HIS A 53 -15.47 -3.41 6.91
CA HIS A 53 -14.30 -2.56 6.68
C HIS A 53 -14.12 -1.48 7.75
N MET A 54 -12.87 -1.16 8.08
CA MET A 54 -12.52 -0.04 8.96
C MET A 54 -13.03 1.30 8.41
N LEU A 55 -12.90 1.51 7.10
CA LEU A 55 -13.35 2.70 6.39
C LEU A 55 -14.52 2.36 5.45
N PRO A 56 -15.35 3.34 5.05
CA PRO A 56 -16.38 3.13 4.05
C PRO A 56 -15.80 2.58 2.72
N PRO A 57 -16.41 1.55 2.10
CA PRO A 57 -15.89 0.94 0.86
C PRO A 57 -15.65 1.93 -0.29
N ALA A 58 -16.57 2.90 -0.47
CA ALA A 58 -16.42 3.93 -1.51
C ALA A 58 -15.16 4.80 -1.32
N LEU A 59 -14.70 4.95 -0.07
CA LEU A 59 -13.52 5.71 0.28
C LEU A 59 -12.26 4.85 0.13
N LEU A 60 -12.34 3.55 0.47
CA LEU A 60 -11.28 2.58 0.18
C LEU A 60 -11.01 2.45 -1.33
N HIS A 61 -12.04 2.47 -2.19
CA HIS A 61 -11.83 2.48 -3.64
C HIS A 61 -11.06 3.71 -4.13
N LYS A 62 -11.35 4.89 -3.56
CA LYS A 62 -10.65 6.13 -3.93
C LYS A 62 -9.22 6.19 -3.41
N ALA A 63 -9.00 5.59 -2.25
CA ALA A 63 -7.69 5.49 -1.64
C ALA A 63 -6.83 4.34 -2.19
N SER A 64 -7.45 3.40 -2.92
CA SER A 64 -6.74 2.29 -3.52
C SER A 64 -5.74 2.78 -4.55
N LEU A 65 -4.55 2.18 -4.55
CA LEU A 65 -3.52 2.43 -5.54
C LEU A 65 -4.06 2.12 -6.94
N SER A 66 -3.99 3.14 -7.80
CA SER A 66 -4.50 3.18 -9.16
C SER A 66 -3.53 2.60 -10.16
N GLY A 67 -4.06 1.81 -11.09
CA GLY A 67 -3.34 1.31 -12.25
C GLY A 67 -3.35 2.25 -13.46
N THR A 68 -4.01 3.41 -13.36
CA THR A 68 -4.12 4.38 -14.47
C THR A 68 -3.75 5.81 -14.10
N LEU A 69 -3.67 6.14 -12.80
CA LEU A 69 -3.38 7.49 -12.30
C LEU A 69 -2.18 7.46 -11.36
N PRO A 70 -1.49 8.59 -11.17
CA PRO A 70 -0.49 8.73 -10.10
C PRO A 70 -1.10 8.51 -8.71
N ASN A 71 -0.28 8.01 -7.80
CA ASN A 71 -0.66 7.59 -6.46
C ASN A 71 0.14 8.36 -5.40
N GLU A 72 -0.56 8.98 -4.46
CA GLU A 72 0.05 9.59 -3.29
C GLU A 72 0.35 8.52 -2.25
N CYS A 73 1.61 8.39 -1.87
CA CYS A 73 2.10 7.33 -1.00
C CYS A 73 3.02 7.86 0.09
N VAL A 74 2.99 7.19 1.23
CA VAL A 74 4.13 7.16 2.15
C VAL A 74 4.98 5.96 1.76
N THR A 75 6.23 6.22 1.37
CA THR A 75 7.16 5.18 0.91
C THR A 75 8.25 4.92 1.94
N ALA A 76 8.41 3.65 2.31
CA ALA A 76 9.61 3.19 2.99
C ALA A 76 10.68 2.86 1.94
N VAL A 77 11.79 3.58 1.99
CA VAL A 77 12.98 3.35 1.17
C VAL A 77 13.96 2.53 2.00
N VAL A 78 14.28 1.32 1.54
CA VAL A 78 15.10 0.34 2.29
C VAL A 78 16.27 -0.08 1.42
N GLN A 79 17.48 0.33 1.80
CA GLN A 79 18.70 -0.10 1.12
C GLN A 79 19.23 -1.38 1.75
N LEU A 80 19.44 -2.40 0.92
CA LEU A 80 19.91 -3.72 1.32
C LEU A 80 21.41 -3.87 1.04
N ASP A 81 22.07 -4.75 1.79
CA ASP A 81 23.39 -5.27 1.43
C ASP A 81 23.29 -6.52 0.55
N ILE A 82 24.45 -7.06 0.17
CA ILE A 82 24.55 -8.25 -0.69
C ILE A 82 23.98 -9.53 -0.06
N PHE A 83 23.73 -9.53 1.25
CA PHE A 83 23.15 -10.64 1.99
C PHE A 83 21.65 -10.41 2.29
N GLY A 84 21.09 -9.27 1.84
CA GLY A 84 19.71 -8.89 2.08
C GLY A 84 19.47 -8.22 3.43
N TYR A 85 20.50 -7.84 4.19
CA TYR A 85 20.32 -7.09 5.43
C TYR A 85 20.07 -5.61 5.17
N VAL A 86 19.24 -4.99 6.00
CA VAL A 86 18.96 -3.55 5.92
C VAL A 86 20.19 -2.76 6.36
N LYS A 87 20.79 -2.02 5.42
CA LYS A 87 21.88 -1.06 5.71
C LYS A 87 21.34 0.28 6.18
N ARG A 88 20.26 0.74 5.54
CA ARG A 88 19.63 2.03 5.78
C ARG A 88 18.15 1.96 5.44
N SER A 89 17.34 2.69 6.20
CA SER A 89 15.95 2.94 5.86
C SER A 89 15.57 4.39 6.09
N GLN A 90 14.57 4.86 5.34
CA GLN A 90 13.92 6.16 5.57
C GLN A 90 12.47 6.11 5.08
N MET A 91 11.61 6.92 5.67
CA MET A 91 10.24 7.14 5.20
C MET A 91 10.15 8.49 4.49
N ILE A 92 9.51 8.53 3.34
CA ILE A 92 9.29 9.74 2.54
C ILE A 92 7.82 9.82 2.10
N ARG A 93 7.31 11.03 1.90
CA ARG A 93 6.12 11.23 1.07
C ARG A 93 6.53 11.22 -0.39
N SER A 94 5.70 10.61 -1.23
CA SER A 94 6.01 10.35 -2.64
C SER A 94 4.76 10.35 -3.49
N VAL A 95 4.90 10.74 -4.76
CA VAL A 95 3.91 10.49 -5.80
C VAL A 95 4.50 9.45 -6.75
N VAL A 96 3.85 8.30 -6.85
CA VAL A 96 4.30 7.17 -7.68
C VAL A 96 3.39 7.07 -8.89
N GLY A 97 3.92 6.61 -10.03
CA GLY A 97 3.12 6.39 -11.22
C GLY A 97 2.02 5.32 -11.04
N PRO A 98 1.24 5.07 -12.11
CA PRO A 98 0.27 3.99 -12.13
C PRO A 98 0.91 2.63 -11.83
N MET A 99 0.24 1.79 -11.04
CA MET A 99 0.78 0.53 -10.55
C MET A 99 0.11 -0.68 -11.20
N ARG A 100 0.91 -1.70 -11.55
CA ARG A 100 0.37 -2.96 -12.06
C ARG A 100 -0.09 -3.83 -10.90
N ALA A 101 -1.38 -4.09 -10.82
CA ALA A 101 -1.93 -5.07 -9.90
C ALA A 101 -1.71 -6.48 -10.49
N LEU A 102 -1.05 -7.34 -9.73
CA LEU A 102 -0.85 -8.74 -10.08
C LEU A 102 -1.42 -9.64 -8.98
N THR A 103 -1.92 -10.80 -9.35
CA THR A 103 -2.17 -11.88 -8.40
C THR A 103 -0.88 -12.62 -8.05
N PHE A 104 -0.89 -13.42 -6.98
CA PHE A 104 0.27 -14.24 -6.65
C PHE A 104 0.56 -15.26 -7.75
N GLU A 105 -0.47 -15.81 -8.38
CA GLU A 105 -0.35 -16.73 -9.51
C GLU A 105 0.30 -16.06 -10.71
N GLU A 106 -0.09 -14.84 -11.06
CA GLU A 106 0.54 -14.08 -12.16
C GLU A 106 2.01 -13.76 -11.85
N VAL A 107 2.34 -13.47 -10.58
CA VAL A 107 3.73 -13.27 -10.14
C VAL A 107 4.54 -14.56 -10.23
N ASP A 108 3.96 -15.68 -9.80
CA ASP A 108 4.59 -17.00 -9.90
C ASP A 108 4.87 -17.35 -11.36
N GLU A 109 3.91 -17.15 -12.28
CA GLU A 109 4.11 -17.34 -13.73
C GLU A 109 5.20 -16.43 -14.32
N LEU A 110 5.40 -15.23 -13.76
CA LEU A 110 6.44 -14.30 -14.20
C LEU A 110 7.83 -14.67 -13.68
N LEU A 111 7.94 -15.27 -12.50
CA LEU A 111 9.20 -15.50 -11.79
C LEU A 111 9.68 -16.95 -11.85
N LEU A 112 8.76 -17.91 -11.96
CA LEU A 112 9.06 -19.32 -11.96
C LEU A 112 9.14 -19.84 -13.41
N PRO A 113 10.11 -20.72 -13.72
CA PRO A 113 10.34 -21.27 -15.06
C PRO A 113 9.27 -22.27 -15.52
#